data_AF-A0A6N9PD20-F1
#
_entry.id   AF-A0A6N9PD20-F1
#
_cell.length_a   1.000
_cell.length_b   1.000
_cell.length_c   1.000
_cell.angle_alpha   90.00
_cell.angle_beta   90.00
_cell.angle_gamma   90.00
#
_symmetry.space_group_name_H-M   'P 1'
#
loop_
_entity.id
_entity.type
_entity.pdbx_description
1 polymer ?
#
loop_
_entity_poly.entity_id
_entity_poly.type
_entity_poly.pdbx_seq_one_letter_code
_entity_poly.pdbx_strand_id
1 'polypeptide(L)' 'MAERDNSRLLNGGEEMGMTNEQYKGILLDQLADLRRILKLVTKAGNAEAQEEVEDQIAKLNEKLKF' A
#
# COMPACT_ATOMS: atom_id res chain seq x y z
N MET A 1 -8.54 -4.35 -53.00
CA MET A 1 -7.37 -4.29 -52.12
C MET A 1 -7.43 -3.03 -51.29
N ALA A 2 -7.75 -3.16 -50.00
CA ALA A 2 -7.50 -2.18 -48.94
C ALA A 2 -8.03 -2.81 -47.64
N GLU A 3 -7.45 -3.95 -47.25
CA GLU A 3 -7.69 -4.50 -45.92
C GLU A 3 -7.16 -3.49 -44.92
N ARG A 4 -8.07 -2.74 -44.29
CA ARG A 4 -7.71 -1.85 -43.20
C ARG A 4 -7.48 -2.72 -41.97
N ASP A 5 -6.24 -3.17 -41.87
CA ASP A 5 -5.68 -3.91 -40.76
C ASP A 5 -6.00 -3.18 -39.45
N ASN A 6 -7.03 -3.70 -38.76
CA ASN A 6 -7.59 -3.10 -37.55
C ASN A 6 -6.98 -3.74 -36.29
N SER A 7 -5.75 -4.24 -36.38
CA SER A 7 -4.95 -4.84 -35.29
C SER A 7 -4.58 -3.87 -34.16
N ARG A 8 -4.99 -2.60 -34.24
CA ARG A 8 -4.68 -1.53 -33.28
C ARG A 8 -5.41 -1.59 -31.92
N LEU A 9 -6.14 -2.66 -31.61
CA LEU A 9 -6.99 -2.73 -30.40
C LEU A 9 -6.75 -3.92 -29.47
N LEU A 10 -5.72 -4.76 -29.69
CA LEU A 10 -5.45 -5.92 -28.82
C LEU A 10 -4.28 -5.76 -27.83
N ASN A 11 -3.40 -4.76 -28.03
CA ASN A 11 -2.29 -4.45 -27.11
C ASN A 11 -2.44 -3.04 -26.49
N GLY A 12 -3.68 -2.56 -26.35
CA GLY A 12 -4.01 -1.18 -25.96
C GLY A 12 -4.17 -0.95 -24.46
N GLY A 13 -3.44 -1.69 -23.63
CA GLY A 13 -3.59 -1.67 -22.18
C GLY A 13 -2.77 -2.76 -21.53
N GLU A 14 -1.45 -2.55 -21.45
CA GLU A 14 -0.70 -3.12 -20.33
C GLU A 14 -1.44 -2.70 -19.05
N GLU A 15 -1.72 -3.64 -18.14
CA GLU A 15 -2.11 -3.28 -16.79
C GLU A 15 -0.94 -2.51 -16.18
N MET A 16 -0.94 -1.18 -16.32
CA MET A 16 -0.08 -0.27 -15.58
C MET A 16 -0.55 -0.30 -14.12
N GLY A 17 -0.24 -1.42 -13.47
CA GLY A 17 -0.33 -1.59 -12.04
C GLY A 17 0.56 -0.56 -11.34
N MET A 18 0.31 -0.42 -10.05
CA MET A 18 1.03 0.51 -9.20
C MET A 18 2.53 0.23 -9.25
N THR A 19 3.35 1.27 -9.48
CA THR A 19 4.81 1.10 -9.43
C THR A 19 5.25 0.76 -8.00
N ASN A 20 6.40 0.08 -7.85
CA ASN A 20 6.94 -0.23 -6.52
C ASN A 20 7.13 1.03 -5.65
N GLU A 21 7.44 2.17 -6.27
CA GLU A 21 7.58 3.47 -5.59
C GLU A 21 6.23 4.01 -5.10
N GLN A 22 5.18 3.94 -5.92
CA GLN A 22 3.82 4.32 -5.55
C GLN A 22 3.30 3.41 -4.42
N TYR A 23 3.51 2.10 -4.52
CA TYR A 23 3.11 1.13 -3.49
C TYR A 23 3.87 1.38 -2.17
N LYS A 24 5.17 1.67 -2.25
CA LYS A 24 5.98 2.09 -1.09
C LYS A 24 5.46 3.38 -0.46
N GLY A 25 5.04 4.36 -1.26
CA GLY A 25 4.39 5.58 -0.79
C GLY A 25 3.14 5.30 0.06
N ILE A 26 2.20 4.49 -0.46
CA ILE A 26 0.97 4.12 0.27
C ILE A 26 1.28 3.42 1.60
N LEU A 27 2.26 2.52 1.61
CA LEU A 27 2.67 1.87 2.86
C LEU A 27 3.29 2.86 3.86
N LEU A 28 4.07 3.84 3.41
CA LEU A 28 4.62 4.88 4.30
C LEU A 28 3.52 5.77 4.90
N ASP A 29 2.48 6.09 4.13
CA ASP A 29 1.32 6.83 4.65
C ASP A 29 0.55 6.01 5.69
N GLN A 30 0.28 4.72 5.41
CA GLN A 30 -0.32 3.78 6.37
C GLN A 30 0.52 3.64 7.64
N LEU A 31 1.86 3.59 7.53
CA LEU A 31 2.77 3.58 8.68
C LEU A 31 2.65 4.85 9.52
N ALA A 32 2.50 6.02 8.88
CA ALA A 32 2.35 7.30 9.56
C ALA A 32 1.01 7.43 10.30
N ASP A 33 -0.05 6.81 9.77
CA ASP A 33 -1.36 6.74 10.43
C ASP A 33 -1.36 5.76 11.60
N LEU A 34 -0.83 4.54 11.43
CA LEU A 34 -0.68 3.58 12.54
C LEU A 34 0.18 4.16 13.69
N ARG A 35 1.27 4.86 13.38
CA ARG A 35 2.09 5.56 14.39
C ARG A 35 1.37 6.73 15.08
N ARG A 36 0.36 7.34 14.45
CA ARG A 36 -0.53 8.31 15.09
C ARG A 36 -1.53 7.62 16.02
N ILE A 37 -2.13 6.52 15.58
CA ILE A 37 -3.06 5.71 16.38
C ILE A 37 -2.35 5.13 17.61
N LEU A 38 -1.13 4.61 17.46
CA LEU A 38 -0.31 4.09 18.57
C LEU A 38 -0.18 5.12 19.71
N LYS A 39 0.16 6.37 19.38
CA LYS A 39 0.24 7.46 20.37
C LYS A 39 -1.09 7.74 21.08
N LEU A 40 -2.22 7.56 20.40
CA LEU A 40 -3.55 7.74 20.98
C LEU A 40 -3.93 6.59 21.92
N VAL A 41 -3.70 5.33 21.52
CA VAL A 41 -4.03 4.15 22.35
C VAL A 41 -3.10 4.02 23.57
N THR A 42 -1.81 4.31 23.41
CA THR A 42 -0.87 4.42 24.55
C THR A 42 -1.28 5.53 25.51
N LYS A 43 -1.70 6.71 25.00
CA LYS A 43 -2.21 7.81 25.86
C LYS A 43 -3.52 7.43 26.56
N ALA A 44 -4.35 6.60 25.95
CA ALA A 44 -5.58 6.06 26.54
C ALA A 44 -5.33 4.89 27.51
N GLY A 45 -4.11 4.34 27.57
CA GLY A 45 -3.79 3.16 28.39
C GLY A 45 -4.43 1.86 27.91
N ASN A 46 -4.86 1.78 26.64
CA ASN A 46 -5.48 0.58 26.09
C ASN A 46 -4.39 -0.36 25.56
N ALA A 47 -3.98 -1.32 26.38
CA ALA A 47 -2.91 -2.28 26.07
C ALA A 47 -3.25 -3.21 24.89
N GLU A 48 -4.47 -3.73 24.82
CA GLU A 48 -4.93 -4.63 23.74
C GLU A 48 -4.90 -3.92 22.38
N ALA A 49 -5.43 -2.69 22.32
CA ALA A 49 -5.38 -1.88 21.10
C ALA A 49 -3.95 -1.39 20.77
N GLN A 50 -3.06 -1.28 21.76
CA GLN A 50 -1.65 -0.98 21.52
C GLN A 50 -0.94 -2.17 20.88
N GLU A 51 -1.10 -3.38 21.42
CA GLU A 51 -0.50 -4.61 20.90
C GLU A 51 -0.89 -4.84 19.44
N GLU A 52 -2.19 -4.79 19.10
CA GLU A 52 -2.68 -4.94 17.72
C GLU A 52 -2.09 -3.90 16.75
N VAL A 53 -1.92 -2.64 17.18
CA VAL A 53 -1.32 -1.58 16.35
C VAL A 53 0.19 -1.78 16.18
N GLU A 54 0.91 -2.21 17.21
CA GLU A 54 2.33 -2.58 17.12
C GLU A 54 2.53 -3.76 16.17
N ASP A 55 1.65 -4.75 16.22
CA ASP A 55 1.66 -5.94 15.36
C ASP A 55 1.38 -5.59 13.88
N GLN A 56 0.46 -4.66 13.61
CA GLN A 56 0.22 -4.11 12.28
C GLN A 56 1.41 -3.29 11.77
N ILE A 57 2.05 -2.49 12.63
CA ILE A 57 3.29 -1.78 12.31
C ILE A 57 4.41 -2.78 11.98
N ALA A 58 4.55 -3.88 12.71
CA ALA A 58 5.56 -4.91 12.43
C ALA A 58 5.31 -5.58 11.07
N LYS A 59 4.07 -6.00 10.77
CA LYS A 59 3.68 -6.59 9.48
C LYS A 59 3.95 -5.65 8.30
N LEU A 60 3.72 -4.34 8.49
CA LEU A 60 4.01 -3.32 7.49
C LEU A 60 5.51 -2.95 7.43
N ASN A 61 6.23 -3.15 8.54
CA ASN A 61 7.69 -3.26 8.69
C ASN A 61 8.39 -4.33 7.82
N GLU A 62 7.72 -5.47 7.59
CA GLU A 62 8.22 -6.57 6.73
C GLU A 62 7.83 -6.37 5.25
N LYS A 63 6.76 -5.60 5.03
CA LYS A 63 6.65 -4.75 3.82
C LYS A 63 7.67 -3.59 3.92
N LEU A 64 7.77 -2.70 2.94
CA LEU A 64 8.78 -1.61 2.87
C LEU A 64 10.27 -2.03 2.80
N LYS A 65 10.64 -3.22 3.31
CA LYS A 65 11.95 -3.89 3.15
C LYS A 65 12.17 -4.48 1.75
N PHE A 66 11.08 -4.71 1.01
CA PHE A 66 11.13 -5.07 -0.41
C PHE A 66 11.56 -3.87 -1.29
#